data_AF-A0A941DT29-F1
#
_entry.id   AF-A0A941DT29-F1
#
_cell.length_a   1.000
_cell.length_b   1.000
_cell.length_c   1.000
_cell.angle_alpha   90.00
_cell.angle_beta   90.00
_cell.angle_gamma   90.00
#
_symmetry.space_group_name_H-M   'P 1'
#
loop_
_entity.id
_entity.type
_entity.pdbx_description
1 polymer ?
#
loop_
_entity_poly.entity_id
_entity_poly.type
_entity_poly.pdbx_seq_one_letter_code
_entity_poly.pdbx_strand_id
1 'polypeptide(L)'
;IERAKKDKKTVVELESMEFQAQVLGGLSDEEGDAMLAQTLSAMKNGEALRDTQFMIDAWKRGDAETLATIMEDIANKDEGSRKTMKSLLDDRNLPMVEKILSMMDSGKRLFIVVGAGHLSGKNSLTDLLRQRGVQVRQIK
;
A
#
# COMPACT_ATOMS: atom_id res chain seq x y z
N ILE A 1 -2.34 8.63 -15.32
CA ILE A 1 -1.83 7.91 -16.53
C ILE A 1 -2.01 8.75 -17.80
N GLU A 2 -3.18 9.32 -18.06
CA GLU A 2 -3.43 10.13 -19.28
C GLU A 2 -2.44 11.28 -19.50
N ARG A 3 -2.10 12.04 -18.46
CA ARG A 3 -1.06 13.09 -18.58
C ARG A 3 0.31 12.53 -18.97
N ALA A 4 0.72 11.39 -18.40
CA ALA A 4 1.98 10.75 -18.75
C ALA A 4 1.99 10.30 -20.23
N LYS A 5 0.88 9.77 -20.73
CA LYS A 5 0.71 9.42 -22.16
C LYS A 5 0.81 10.66 -23.05
N LYS A 6 0.11 11.74 -22.71
CA LYS A 6 0.17 13.02 -23.44
C LYS A 6 1.58 13.59 -23.50
N ASP A 7 2.29 13.51 -22.37
CA ASP A 7 3.68 13.98 -22.23
C ASP A 7 4.71 12.96 -22.77
N LYS A 8 4.26 11.87 -23.41
CA LYS A 8 5.09 10.78 -23.97
C LYS A 8 6.10 10.19 -22.96
N LYS A 9 5.73 10.15 -21.68
CA LYS A 9 6.52 9.51 -20.63
C LYS A 9 6.32 8.00 -20.68
N THR A 10 7.39 7.25 -20.51
CA THR A 10 7.31 5.80 -20.32
C THR A 10 6.54 5.50 -19.03
N VAL A 11 5.47 4.73 -19.15
CA VAL A 11 4.70 4.23 -18.01
C VAL A 11 5.13 2.79 -17.77
N VAL A 12 5.54 2.50 -16.55
CA VAL A 12 5.94 1.16 -16.11
C VAL A 12 5.06 0.81 -14.91
N GLU A 13 4.45 -0.36 -14.96
CA GLU A 13 3.72 -0.90 -13.82
C GLU A 13 4.70 -1.35 -12.74
N LEU A 14 4.41 -1.13 -11.46
CA LEU A 14 5.27 -1.70 -10.41
C LEU A 14 4.98 -3.19 -10.15
N GLU A 15 3.74 -3.59 -10.41
CA GLU A 15 3.22 -4.95 -10.36
C GLU A 15 2.19 -5.12 -11.50
N SER A 16 1.91 -6.35 -11.93
CA SER A 16 0.94 -6.58 -13.00
C SER A 16 -0.49 -6.68 -12.47
N MET A 17 -1.47 -6.48 -13.37
CA MET A 17 -2.89 -6.69 -13.03
C MET A 17 -3.18 -8.13 -12.65
N GLU A 18 -2.54 -9.09 -13.32
CA GLU A 18 -2.70 -10.53 -13.03
C GLU A 18 -2.20 -10.87 -11.63
N PHE A 19 -1.07 -10.28 -11.22
CA PHE A 19 -0.55 -10.48 -9.87
C PHE A 19 -1.50 -9.90 -8.81
N GLN A 20 -2.02 -8.69 -9.00
CA GLN A 20 -3.02 -8.13 -8.08
C GLN A 20 -4.29 -9.00 -8.01
N ALA A 21 -4.76 -9.51 -9.15
CA ALA A 21 -5.90 -10.41 -9.21
C ALA A 21 -5.65 -11.73 -8.48
N GLN A 22 -4.43 -12.28 -8.57
CA GLN A 22 -4.02 -13.46 -7.81
C GLN A 22 -3.94 -13.19 -6.30
N VAL A 23 -3.47 -12.02 -5.88
CA VAL A 23 -3.44 -11.64 -4.46
C VAL A 23 -4.86 -11.55 -3.89
N LEU A 24 -5.79 -10.92 -4.63
CA LEU A 24 -7.18 -10.74 -4.18
C LEU A 24 -8.03 -12.03 -4.31
N GLY A 25 -7.79 -12.82 -5.35
CA GLY A 25 -8.54 -14.04 -5.66
C GLY A 25 -7.89 -15.33 -5.13
N GLY A 26 -6.70 -15.24 -4.53
CA GLY A 26 -5.95 -16.38 -4.01
C GLY A 26 -6.26 -16.72 -2.55
N LEU A 27 -7.26 -16.07 -1.95
CA LEU A 27 -7.75 -16.41 -0.62
C LEU A 27 -8.44 -17.78 -0.67
N SER A 28 -8.22 -18.61 0.36
CA SER A 28 -9.07 -19.78 0.62
C SER A 28 -10.51 -19.34 0.93
N ASP A 29 -11.46 -20.27 0.81
CA ASP A 29 -12.87 -20.00 1.13
C ASP A 29 -13.02 -19.48 2.57
N GLU A 30 -12.29 -20.07 3.52
CA GLU A 30 -12.31 -19.65 4.92
C GLU A 30 -11.75 -18.22 5.12
N GLU A 31 -10.68 -17.87 4.41
CA GLU A 31 -10.12 -16.51 4.46
C GLU A 31 -11.02 -15.48 3.78
N GLY A 32 -11.62 -15.85 2.65
CA GLY A 32 -12.57 -15.03 1.93
C GLY A 32 -13.81 -14.72 2.77
N ASP A 33 -14.39 -15.74 3.41
CA ASP A 33 -15.55 -15.60 4.30
C ASP A 33 -15.21 -14.74 5.52
N ALA A 34 -14.03 -14.93 6.12
CA ALA A 34 -13.57 -14.11 7.24
C ALA A 34 -13.40 -12.64 6.83
N MET A 35 -12.76 -12.37 5.69
CA MET A 35 -12.57 -11.01 5.17
C MET A 35 -13.91 -10.35 4.85
N LEU A 36 -14.85 -11.08 4.26
CA LEU A 36 -16.18 -10.58 3.95
C LEU A 36 -16.96 -10.26 5.23
N ALA A 37 -17.00 -11.16 6.21
CA ALA A 37 -17.68 -10.96 7.48
C ALA A 37 -17.11 -9.76 8.25
N GLN A 38 -15.78 -9.62 8.30
CA GLN A 38 -15.11 -8.48 8.90
C GLN A 38 -15.48 -7.17 8.20
N THR A 39 -15.46 -7.16 6.86
CA THR A 39 -15.82 -5.98 6.06
C THR A 39 -17.25 -5.55 6.33
N LEU A 40 -18.20 -6.50 6.30
CA LEU A 40 -19.61 -6.23 6.58
C LEU A 40 -19.84 -5.73 8.01
N SER A 41 -19.13 -6.30 8.99
CA SER A 41 -19.19 -5.86 10.39
C SER A 41 -18.69 -4.42 10.51
N ALA A 42 -17.53 -4.10 9.93
CA ALA A 42 -16.92 -2.77 9.93
C ALA A 42 -17.78 -1.72 9.20
N MET A 43 -18.52 -2.13 8.17
CA MET A 43 -19.49 -1.24 7.51
C MET A 43 -20.72 -1.01 8.40
N LYS A 44 -21.26 -2.06 9.01
CA LYS A 44 -22.48 -1.98 9.84
C LYS A 44 -22.28 -1.16 11.11
N ASN A 45 -21.11 -1.24 11.73
CA ASN A 45 -20.78 -0.49 12.96
C ASN A 45 -20.20 0.91 12.68
N GLY A 46 -20.03 1.29 11.40
CA GLY A 46 -19.51 2.58 10.99
C GLY A 46 -17.99 2.74 11.11
N GLU A 47 -17.25 1.71 11.55
CA GLU A 47 -15.79 1.74 11.62
C GLU A 47 -15.16 1.98 10.25
N ALA A 48 -15.64 1.30 9.20
CA ALA A 48 -15.07 1.42 7.86
C ALA A 48 -15.14 2.87 7.34
N LEU A 49 -16.26 3.57 7.56
CA LEU A 49 -16.42 4.96 7.16
C LEU A 49 -15.51 5.89 7.95
N ARG A 50 -15.47 5.69 9.28
CA ARG A 50 -14.65 6.49 10.19
C ARG A 50 -13.15 6.33 9.88
N ASP A 51 -12.68 5.09 9.77
CA ASP A 51 -11.28 4.75 9.50
C ASP A 51 -10.88 5.29 8.11
N THR A 52 -11.76 5.19 7.11
CA THR A 52 -11.57 5.82 5.77
C THR A 52 -11.42 7.34 5.85
N GLN A 53 -12.30 8.00 6.61
CA GLN A 53 -12.24 9.46 6.77
C GLN A 53 -10.94 9.90 7.46
N PHE A 54 -10.52 9.19 8.51
CA PHE A 54 -9.24 9.47 9.17
C PHE A 54 -8.04 9.29 8.23
N MET A 55 -8.02 8.24 7.41
CA MET A 55 -6.97 8.05 6.41
C MET A 55 -6.94 9.19 5.38
N ILE A 56 -8.11 9.61 4.87
CA ILE A 56 -8.21 10.73 3.91
C ILE A 56 -7.66 12.01 4.53
N ASP A 57 -8.00 12.31 5.77
CA ASP A 57 -7.58 13.53 6.44
C ASP A 57 -6.08 13.54 6.76
N ALA A 58 -5.54 12.40 7.21
CA ALA A 58 -4.10 12.24 7.42
C ALA A 58 -3.33 12.37 6.09
N TRP A 59 -3.82 11.72 5.01
CA TRP A 59 -3.24 11.83 3.67
C TRP A 59 -3.21 13.26 3.15
N LYS A 60 -4.32 14.00 3.26
CA LYS A 60 -4.40 15.41 2.83
C LYS A 60 -3.42 16.32 3.55
N ARG A 61 -3.11 16.04 4.82
CA ARG A 61 -2.14 16.80 5.62
C ARG A 61 -0.70 16.33 5.43
N GLY A 62 -0.47 15.23 4.70
CA GLY A 62 0.83 14.58 4.64
C GLY A 62 1.26 14.01 6.00
N ASP A 63 0.32 13.58 6.83
CA ASP A 63 0.60 13.04 8.16
C ASP A 63 0.90 11.54 8.05
N ALA A 64 2.15 11.22 7.69
CA ALA A 64 2.60 9.85 7.49
C ALA A 64 2.63 9.03 8.79
N GLU A 65 2.84 9.69 9.93
CA GLU A 65 2.83 9.03 11.25
C GLU A 65 1.40 8.57 11.59
N THR A 66 0.41 9.46 11.46
CA THR A 66 -0.99 9.05 11.68
C THR A 66 -1.44 7.97 10.70
N LEU A 67 -1.02 8.04 9.43
CA LEU A 67 -1.30 6.98 8.46
C LEU A 67 -0.68 5.64 8.87
N ALA A 68 0.56 5.64 9.36
CA ALA A 68 1.21 4.43 9.86
C ALA A 68 0.44 3.82 11.02
N THR A 69 0.06 4.63 12.01
CA THR A 69 -0.73 4.17 13.17
C THR A 69 -2.06 3.55 12.75
N ILE A 70 -2.80 4.19 11.83
CA ILE A 70 -4.07 3.64 11.34
C ILE A 70 -3.86 2.27 10.66
N MET A 71 -2.82 2.14 9.84
CA MET A 71 -2.51 0.86 9.17
C MET A 71 -2.11 -0.23 10.15
N GLU A 72 -1.31 0.12 11.18
CA GLU A 72 -0.91 -0.81 12.23
C GLU A 72 -2.11 -1.25 13.08
N ASP A 73 -3.00 -0.32 13.44
CA ASP A 73 -4.23 -0.62 14.19
C ASP A 73 -5.12 -1.58 13.41
N ILE A 74 -5.30 -1.35 12.10
CA ILE A 74 -6.06 -2.26 11.22
C ILE A 74 -5.37 -3.63 11.16
N ALA A 75 -4.06 -3.68 10.92
CA ALA A 75 -3.32 -4.93 10.78
C ALA A 75 -3.31 -5.77 12.06
N ASN A 76 -3.39 -5.12 13.23
CA ASN A 76 -3.27 -5.79 14.53
C ASN A 76 -4.63 -6.11 15.19
N LYS A 77 -5.77 -5.83 14.55
CA LYS A 77 -7.10 -6.15 15.11
C LYS A 77 -7.25 -7.63 15.48
N ASP A 78 -6.79 -8.52 14.60
CA ASP A 78 -6.86 -9.97 14.78
C ASP A 78 -5.88 -10.67 13.81
N GLU A 79 -5.83 -12.01 13.84
CA GLU A 79 -4.95 -12.79 12.97
C GLU A 79 -5.33 -12.72 11.48
N GLY A 80 -6.63 -12.71 11.17
CA GLY A 80 -7.12 -12.55 9.80
C GLY A 80 -6.72 -11.20 9.24
N SER A 81 -6.96 -10.12 9.98
CA SER A 81 -6.55 -8.75 9.64
C SER A 81 -5.05 -8.66 9.34
N ARG A 82 -4.20 -9.30 10.15
CA ARG A 82 -2.75 -9.33 9.95
C ARG A 82 -2.37 -10.05 8.67
N LYS A 83 -2.98 -11.21 8.42
CA LYS A 83 -2.73 -12.01 7.21
C LYS A 83 -3.18 -11.26 5.95
N THR A 84 -4.36 -10.66 6.00
CA THR A 84 -4.88 -9.82 4.92
C THR A 84 -3.97 -8.63 4.65
N MET A 85 -3.53 -7.89 5.68
CA MET A 85 -2.66 -6.74 5.48
C MET A 85 -1.28 -7.14 4.94
N LYS A 86 -0.70 -8.25 5.41
CA LYS A 86 0.55 -8.79 4.88
C LYS A 86 0.44 -9.09 3.38
N SER A 87 -0.64 -9.75 2.96
CA SER A 87 -0.89 -10.08 1.55
C SER A 87 -1.16 -8.84 0.70
N LEU A 88 -1.95 -7.90 1.20
CA LEU A 88 -2.33 -6.68 0.47
C LEU A 88 -1.24 -5.61 0.44
N LEU A 89 -0.26 -5.63 1.34
CA LEU A 89 0.81 -4.63 1.41
C LEU A 89 2.20 -5.24 1.43
N ASP A 90 2.62 -5.88 2.51
CA ASP A 90 4.03 -6.29 2.73
C ASP A 90 4.57 -7.17 1.60
N ASP A 91 3.81 -8.19 1.20
CA ASP A 91 4.21 -9.13 0.15
C ASP A 91 4.26 -8.47 -1.24
N ARG A 92 3.52 -7.37 -1.41
CA ARG A 92 3.53 -6.54 -2.62
C ARG A 92 4.65 -5.50 -2.58
N ASN A 93 4.96 -4.94 -1.41
CA ASN A 93 5.98 -3.91 -1.23
C ASN A 93 7.39 -4.42 -1.55
N LEU A 94 7.71 -5.65 -1.17
CA LEU A 94 9.04 -6.23 -1.39
C LEU A 94 9.45 -6.24 -2.89
N PRO A 95 8.70 -6.87 -3.81
CA PRO A 95 9.06 -6.85 -5.23
C PRO A 95 8.97 -5.45 -5.84
N MET A 96 8.06 -4.58 -5.37
CA MET A 96 8.00 -3.19 -5.81
C MET A 96 9.30 -2.44 -5.50
N VAL A 97 9.86 -2.61 -4.29
CA VAL A 97 11.12 -1.97 -3.89
C VAL A 97 12.28 -2.43 -4.75
N GLU A 98 12.40 -3.73 -5.04
CA GLU A 98 13.45 -4.22 -5.95
C GLU A 98 13.34 -3.58 -7.34
N LYS A 99 12.12 -3.48 -7.86
CA LYS A 99 11.88 -2.86 -9.17
C LYS A 99 12.23 -1.37 -9.15
N ILE A 100 11.89 -0.67 -8.07
CA ILE A 100 12.24 0.75 -7.88
C ILE A 100 13.76 0.92 -7.86
N LEU A 101 14.47 0.13 -7.05
CA LEU A 101 15.94 0.20 -6.94
C LEU A 101 16.61 -0.06 -8.27
N SER A 102 16.21 -1.13 -8.98
CA SER A 102 16.74 -1.44 -10.31
C SER A 102 16.52 -0.30 -11.32
N MET A 103 15.38 0.37 -11.27
CA MET A 103 15.12 1.54 -12.11
C MET A 103 15.93 2.77 -11.69
N MET A 104 16.18 2.97 -10.38
CA MET A 104 17.01 4.06 -9.87
C MET A 104 18.48 3.90 -10.31
N ASP A 105 19.01 2.68 -10.28
CA ASP A 105 20.39 2.36 -10.68
C ASP A 105 20.65 2.67 -12.16
N SER A 106 19.61 2.69 -13.00
CA SER A 106 19.71 3.13 -14.39
C SER A 106 19.91 4.66 -14.58
N GLY A 107 20.02 5.42 -13.49
CA GLY A 107 20.23 6.87 -13.49
C GLY A 107 18.97 7.68 -13.84
N LYS A 108 17.79 7.03 -13.88
CA LYS A 108 16.52 7.68 -14.24
C LYS A 108 15.89 8.39 -13.05
N ARG A 109 15.32 9.56 -13.30
CA ARG A 109 14.40 10.20 -12.36
C ARG A 109 13.03 9.55 -12.44
N LEU A 110 12.60 8.93 -11.35
CA LEU A 110 11.33 8.22 -11.28
C LEU A 110 10.24 9.11 -10.67
N PHE A 111 9.02 8.98 -11.19
CA PHE A 111 7.81 9.46 -10.54
C PHE A 111 6.91 8.25 -10.33
N ILE A 112 6.69 7.89 -9.06
CA ILE A 112 6.01 6.65 -8.66
C ILE A 112 4.66 7.02 -8.05
N VAL A 113 3.62 6.28 -8.42
CA VAL A 113 2.25 6.44 -7.90
C VAL A 113 1.82 5.10 -7.32
N VAL A 114 1.43 5.10 -6.06
CA VAL A 114 0.97 3.93 -5.30
C VAL A 114 -0.16 4.33 -4.35
N GLY A 115 -0.89 3.35 -3.81
CA GLY A 115 -1.86 3.59 -2.73
C GLY A 115 -1.20 4.06 -1.44
N ALA A 116 -1.92 4.84 -0.63
CA ALA A 116 -1.39 5.43 0.61
C ALA A 116 -0.86 4.39 1.62
N GLY A 117 -1.49 3.20 1.67
CA GLY A 117 -1.05 2.10 2.54
C GLY A 117 0.36 1.60 2.23
N HIS A 118 0.88 1.81 1.02
CA HIS A 118 2.24 1.40 0.66
C HIS A 118 3.34 2.36 1.16
N LEU A 119 2.98 3.52 1.73
CA LEU A 119 3.94 4.61 1.97
C LEU A 119 4.34 4.82 3.43
N SER A 120 3.57 4.29 4.38
CA SER A 120 3.73 4.60 5.81
C SER A 120 3.76 3.32 6.66
N GLY A 121 4.51 3.36 7.76
CA GLY A 121 4.66 2.23 8.68
C GLY A 121 5.81 1.30 8.32
N LYS A 122 5.99 0.28 9.17
CA LYS A 122 6.97 -0.79 8.98
C LYS A 122 6.69 -1.55 7.69
N ASN A 123 7.74 -1.98 6.98
CA ASN A 123 7.65 -2.69 5.70
C ASN A 123 6.97 -1.89 4.56
N SER A 124 6.72 -0.59 4.75
CA SER A 124 6.30 0.30 3.66
C SER A 124 7.42 0.49 2.64
N LEU A 125 7.08 0.95 1.43
CA LEU A 125 8.08 1.27 0.40
C LEU A 125 9.12 2.27 0.92
N THR A 126 8.70 3.27 1.71
CA THR A 126 9.63 4.29 2.23
C THR A 126 10.53 3.72 3.32
N ASP A 127 10.03 2.82 4.17
CA ASP A 127 10.82 2.11 5.17
C ASP A 127 11.85 1.18 4.51
N LEU A 128 11.40 0.31 3.61
CA LEU A 128 12.26 -0.63 2.89
C LEU A 128 13.34 0.09 2.06
N LEU A 129 13.02 1.20 1.40
CA LEU A 129 14.02 2.01 0.69
C LEU A 129 15.09 2.57 1.65
N ARG A 130 14.70 3.07 2.84
CA ARG A 130 15.67 3.52 3.86
C ARG A 130 16.57 2.38 4.32
N GLN A 131 16.01 1.20 4.55
CA GLN A 131 16.78 0.00 4.93
C GLN A 131 17.80 -0.41 3.85
N ARG A 132 17.54 -0.06 2.59
CA ARG A 132 18.45 -0.26 1.45
C ARG A 132 19.43 0.90 1.23
N GLY A 133 19.53 1.83 2.17
CA GLY A 133 20.47 2.95 2.13
C GLY A 133 19.99 4.14 1.26
N VAL A 134 18.75 4.12 0.77
CA VAL A 134 18.19 5.24 0.01
C VAL A 134 17.79 6.36 0.98
N GLN A 135 18.24 7.58 0.69
CA GLN A 135 17.81 8.75 1.43
C GLN A 135 16.35 9.08 1.07
N VAL A 136 15.46 8.95 2.05
CA VAL A 136 14.03 9.29 1.89
C VAL A 136 13.71 10.58 2.65
N ARG A 137 13.19 11.56 1.92
CA ARG A 137 12.72 12.83 2.48
C ARG A 137 11.29 13.10 2.04
N GLN A 138 10.41 13.31 3.02
CA GLN A 138 9.07 13.81 2.74
C GLN A 138 9.14 15.28 2.32
N ILE A 139 8.45 15.62 1.25
CA ILE A 139 8.33 16.99 0.75
C ILE A 139 6.95 17.52 1.16
N LYS A 140 6.91 18.76 1.67
CA LYS A 140 5.68 19.50 1.98
C LYS A 140 5.23 20.31 0.76
#